data_AF-A0A3L7VJ36-F1
#
_entry.id   AF-A0A3L7VJ36-F1
#
_cell.length_a   1.000
_cell.length_b   1.000
_cell.length_c   1.000
_cell.angle_alpha   90.00
_cell.angle_beta   90.00
_cell.angle_gamma   90.00
#
_symmetry.space_group_name_H-M   'P 1'
#
loop_
_entity.id
_entity.type
_entity.pdbx_description
1 polymer ?
#
loop_
_entity_poly.entity_id
_entity_poly.type
_entity_poly.pdbx_seq_one_letter_code
_entity_poly.pdbx_strand_id
1 'polypeptide(L)'
;MPLFEIETDAHIIISWAADEETASAVVHDAYPGEKIVRLTRRPRDCWVISKSALGITDSRSNPCSTARECLAKAAGDKVHAIRLYMHETGDDLDRARKVIESNMVMGW
;
A
#
# COMPACT_ATOMS: atom_id res chain seq x y z
N MET A 1 -12.89 2.62 -23.79
CA MET A 1 -13.01 1.14 -23.79
C MET A 1 -13.68 0.71 -22.50
N PRO A 2 -14.57 -0.28 -22.48
CA PRO A 2 -15.16 -0.81 -21.23
C PRO A 2 -14.16 -1.59 -20.36
N LEU A 3 -14.42 -1.58 -19.05
CA LEU A 3 -13.68 -2.36 -18.05
C LEU A 3 -14.38 -3.70 -17.83
N PHE A 4 -13.63 -4.80 -17.85
CA PHE A 4 -14.12 -6.14 -17.57
C PHE A 4 -13.54 -6.68 -16.27
N GLU A 5 -14.38 -7.40 -15.53
CA GLU A 5 -13.98 -8.30 -14.45
C GLU A 5 -14.07 -9.73 -14.99
N ILE A 6 -12.95 -10.46 -14.97
CA ILE A 6 -12.83 -11.82 -15.49
C ILE A 6 -12.36 -12.70 -14.33
N GLU A 7 -13.24 -13.57 -13.85
CA GLU A 7 -12.97 -14.53 -12.80
C GLU A 7 -12.56 -15.85 -13.46
N THR A 8 -11.44 -16.40 -12.99
CA THR A 8 -10.88 -17.69 -13.38
C THR A 8 -10.84 -18.61 -12.16
N ASP A 9 -10.42 -19.86 -12.33
CA ASP A 9 -10.30 -20.81 -11.20
C ASP A 9 -9.33 -20.30 -10.11
N ALA A 10 -8.29 -19.53 -10.46
CA ALA A 10 -7.33 -19.02 -9.48
C ALA A 10 -7.27 -17.49 -9.32
N HIS A 11 -7.84 -16.71 -10.24
CA HIS A 11 -7.63 -15.24 -10.29
C HIS A 11 -8.89 -14.44 -10.59
N ILE A 12 -8.93 -13.20 -10.08
CA ILE A 12 -9.83 -12.13 -10.55
C ILE A 12 -8.99 -11.13 -11.36
N ILE A 13 -9.23 -11.04 -12.66
CA ILE A 13 -8.48 -10.22 -13.61
C ILE A 13 -9.33 -9.00 -13.99
N ILE A 14 -8.73 -7.81 -13.91
CA ILE A 14 -9.36 -6.54 -14.29
C ILE A 14 -8.67 -6.01 -15.55
N SER A 15 -9.41 -5.92 -16.65
CA SER A 15 -8.83 -5.54 -17.94
C SER A 15 -9.73 -4.60 -18.75
N TRP A 16 -9.10 -3.68 -19.48
CA TRP A 16 -9.74 -2.82 -20.47
C TRP A 16 -9.79 -3.56 -21.81
N ALA A 17 -10.99 -3.76 -22.35
CA ALA A 17 -11.17 -4.43 -23.64
C ALA A 17 -12.27 -3.75 -24.45
N ALA A 18 -12.38 -4.05 -25.74
CA ALA A 18 -13.45 -3.48 -26.58
C ALA A 18 -14.80 -4.18 -26.30
N ASP A 19 -14.73 -5.50 -26.09
CA ASP A 19 -15.84 -6.44 -25.97
C ASP A 19 -15.40 -7.67 -25.15
N GLU A 20 -16.30 -8.64 -24.99
CA GLU A 20 -16.05 -9.86 -24.21
C GLU A 20 -15.02 -10.78 -24.87
N GLU A 21 -14.98 -10.82 -26.21
CA GLU A 21 -14.05 -11.65 -26.96
C GLU A 21 -12.60 -11.18 -26.75
N THR A 22 -12.38 -9.87 -26.90
CA THR A 22 -11.08 -9.25 -26.63
C THR A 22 -10.69 -9.35 -25.14
N ALA A 23 -11.65 -9.30 -24.22
CA ALA A 23 -11.39 -9.54 -22.80
C ALA A 23 -10.94 -10.99 -22.53
N SER A 24 -11.58 -11.97 -23.16
CA SER A 24 -11.23 -13.39 -23.04
C SER A 24 -9.84 -13.68 -23.64
N ALA A 25 -9.52 -13.07 -24.77
CA ALA A 25 -8.20 -13.21 -25.41
C ALA A 25 -7.06 -12.80 -24.46
N VAL A 26 -7.23 -11.73 -23.67
CA VAL A 26 -6.23 -11.32 -22.66
C VAL A 26 -5.92 -12.43 -21.67
N VAL A 27 -6.93 -13.20 -21.24
CA VAL A 27 -6.72 -14.32 -20.32
C VAL A 27 -6.00 -15.48 -21.01
N HIS A 28 -6.42 -15.83 -22.23
CA HIS A 28 -5.77 -16.92 -22.97
C HIS A 28 -4.31 -16.62 -23.30
N ASP A 29 -3.97 -15.36 -23.59
CA ASP A 29 -2.61 -14.96 -23.92
C ASP A 29 -1.71 -14.91 -22.68
N ALA A 30 -2.20 -14.35 -21.58
CA ALA A 30 -1.41 -14.17 -20.36
C ALA A 30 -1.40 -15.40 -19.43
N TYR A 31 -2.50 -16.16 -19.43
CA TYR A 31 -2.77 -17.28 -18.52
C TYR A 31 -3.42 -18.46 -19.29
N PRO A 32 -2.71 -19.09 -20.25
CA PRO A 32 -3.29 -20.07 -21.17
C PRO A 32 -3.87 -21.34 -20.50
N GLY A 33 -3.50 -21.62 -19.24
CA GLY A 33 -4.03 -22.75 -18.47
C GLY A 33 -5.22 -22.41 -17.56
N GLU A 34 -5.57 -21.13 -17.44
CA GLU A 34 -6.68 -20.70 -16.59
C GLU A 34 -8.01 -20.86 -17.32
N LYS A 35 -9.00 -21.39 -16.60
CA LYS A 35 -10.36 -21.48 -17.10
C LYS A 35 -11.17 -20.29 -16.59
N ILE A 36 -11.83 -19.58 -17.51
CA ILE A 36 -12.74 -18.50 -17.16
C ILE A 36 -14.03 -19.10 -16.57
N VAL A 37 -14.36 -18.68 -15.34
CA VAL A 37 -15.57 -19.06 -14.59
C VAL A 37 -16.67 -18.02 -14.82
N ARG A 38 -16.31 -16.73 -14.86
CA ARG A 38 -17.26 -15.62 -15.05
C ARG A 38 -16.58 -14.46 -15.76
N LEU A 39 -17.30 -13.83 -16.67
CA LEU A 39 -16.87 -12.63 -17.36
C LEU A 39 -18.00 -11.60 -17.27
N THR A 40 -17.69 -10.37 -16.87
CA THR A 40 -18.70 -9.33 -16.69
C THR A 40 -18.13 -7.95 -17.05
N ARG A 41 -18.86 -7.21 -17.88
CA ARG A 41 -18.61 -5.79 -18.12
C ARG A 41 -18.99 -4.98 -16.87
N ARG A 42 -18.05 -4.19 -16.36
CA ARG A 42 -18.34 -3.31 -15.23
C ARG A 42 -19.18 -2.10 -15.64
N PRO A 43 -20.06 -1.63 -14.74
CA PRO A 43 -20.83 -0.40 -14.95
C PRO A 43 -20.00 0.88 -14.80
N ARG A 44 -18.80 0.79 -14.21
CA ARG A 44 -17.89 1.92 -13.96
C ARG A 44 -16.47 1.57 -14.39
N ASP A 45 -15.68 2.60 -14.61
CA ASP A 45 -14.26 2.58 -14.95
C ASP A 45 -13.32 2.41 -13.74
N CYS A 46 -13.88 2.34 -12.53
CA CYS A 46 -13.12 2.16 -11.30
C CYS A 46 -13.35 0.77 -10.70
N TRP A 47 -12.30 0.22 -10.10
CA TRP A 47 -12.36 -0.96 -9.25
C TRP A 47 -11.70 -0.67 -7.91
N VAL A 48 -12.35 -1.11 -6.83
CA VAL A 48 -11.86 -0.94 -5.46
C VAL A 48 -11.76 -2.31 -4.82
N ILE A 49 -10.61 -2.59 -4.25
CA ILE A 49 -10.39 -3.72 -3.36
C ILE A 49 -9.93 -3.18 -2.01
N SER A 50 -10.63 -3.57 -0.94
CA SER A 50 -10.25 -3.14 0.41
C SER A 50 -8.92 -3.79 0.80
N LYS A 51 -7.98 -2.97 1.28
CA LYS A 51 -6.68 -3.45 1.80
C LYS A 51 -6.86 -4.54 2.86
N SER A 52 -7.86 -4.39 3.73
CA SER A 52 -8.21 -5.39 4.75
C SER A 52 -8.65 -6.73 4.15
N ALA A 53 -9.39 -6.74 3.04
CA ALA A 53 -9.81 -7.96 2.35
C ALA A 53 -8.61 -8.71 1.73
N LEU A 54 -7.54 -7.97 1.41
CA LEU A 54 -6.26 -8.54 0.97
C LEU A 54 -5.35 -8.97 2.15
N GLY A 55 -5.80 -8.84 3.39
CA GLY A 55 -4.95 -9.06 4.57
C GLY A 55 -3.86 -8.00 4.76
N ILE A 56 -3.89 -6.90 4.00
CA ILE A 56 -3.00 -5.74 4.16
C ILE A 56 -3.59 -4.86 5.26
N THR A 57 -3.43 -5.31 6.50
CA THR A 57 -3.88 -4.62 7.72
C THR A 57 -2.81 -3.73 8.31
N ASP A 58 -1.59 -3.81 7.78
CA ASP A 58 -0.44 -3.07 8.29
C ASP A 58 -0.56 -1.60 7.90
N SER A 59 -1.20 -0.83 8.76
CA SER A 59 -0.75 0.53 9.04
C SER A 59 0.61 0.39 9.73
N ARG A 60 1.70 0.16 8.97
CA ARG A 60 3.04 0.48 9.46
C ARG A 60 2.90 1.88 10.01
N SER A 61 3.01 2.00 11.33
CA SER A 61 2.70 3.18 12.12
C SER A 61 3.07 4.41 11.29
N ASN A 62 2.08 5.23 10.93
CA ASN A 62 2.35 6.45 10.17
C ASN A 62 3.57 7.12 10.81
N PRO A 63 4.60 7.50 10.01
CA PRO A 63 5.79 8.14 10.54
C PRO A 63 5.38 9.23 11.52
N CYS A 64 6.02 9.25 12.69
CA CYS A 64 5.67 10.23 13.71
C CYS A 64 6.14 11.60 13.19
N SER A 65 5.19 12.48 12.85
CA SER A 65 5.51 13.80 12.29
C SER A 65 6.46 14.58 13.18
N THR A 66 6.23 14.57 14.50
CA THR A 66 7.10 15.20 15.51
C THR A 66 8.52 14.63 15.47
N ALA A 67 8.67 13.30 15.35
CA ALA A 67 9.99 12.68 15.23
C ALA A 67 10.71 13.07 13.94
N ARG A 68 9.98 13.18 12.82
CA ARG A 68 10.53 13.65 11.54
C ARG A 68 10.96 15.12 11.62
N GLU A 69 10.20 15.98 12.28
CA GLU A 69 10.59 17.38 12.48
C GLU A 69 11.83 17.49 13.38
N CYS A 70 11.89 16.70 14.46
CA CYS A 70 13.06 16.64 15.35
C CYS A 70 14.32 16.19 14.59
N LEU A 71 14.21 15.15 13.77
CA LEU A 71 15.32 14.69 12.93
C LEU A 71 15.74 15.77 11.92
N ALA A 72 14.80 16.56 11.37
CA ALA A 72 15.10 17.65 10.43
C ALA A 72 15.85 18.79 11.10
N LYS A 73 15.40 19.20 12.29
CA LYS A 73 16.10 20.17 13.14
C LYS A 73 17.50 19.67 13.53
N ALA A 74 17.64 18.35 13.73
CA ALA A 74 18.89 17.70 14.07
C ALA A 74 19.80 17.39 12.87
N ALA A 75 19.40 17.70 11.63
CA ALA A 75 20.08 17.28 10.41
C ALA A 75 20.42 15.77 10.37
N GLY A 76 19.55 14.93 10.94
CA GLY A 76 19.74 13.47 11.03
C GLY A 76 20.63 12.99 12.16
N ASP A 77 21.14 13.87 13.03
CA ASP A 77 21.82 13.44 14.25
C ASP A 77 20.83 12.78 15.20
N LYS A 78 20.97 11.46 15.37
CA LYS A 78 20.11 10.63 16.20
C LYS A 78 20.03 11.10 17.65
N VAL A 79 21.17 11.43 18.27
CA VAL A 79 21.22 11.76 19.71
C VAL A 79 20.56 13.12 19.95
N HIS A 80 20.81 14.08 19.06
CA HIS A 80 20.19 15.39 19.10
C HIS A 80 18.68 15.29 18.86
N ALA A 81 18.24 14.50 17.87
CA ALA A 81 16.83 14.30 17.58
C ALA A 81 16.06 13.62 18.73
N ILE A 82 16.67 12.66 19.43
CA ILE A 82 16.09 12.05 20.64
C ILE A 82 15.87 13.10 21.73
N ARG A 83 16.86 13.98 21.97
CA ARG A 83 16.73 15.05 22.97
C ARG A 83 15.63 16.05 22.62
N LEU A 84 15.55 16.46 21.35
CA LEU A 84 14.49 17.34 20.87
C LEU A 84 13.11 16.70 21.06
N TYR A 85 12.98 15.42 20.69
CA TYR A 85 11.71 14.69 20.80
C TYR A 85 11.26 14.56 22.26
N MET A 86 12.15 14.18 23.17
CA MET A 86 11.85 14.14 24.61
C MET A 86 11.40 15.50 25.16
N HIS A 87 12.01 16.59 24.69
CA HIS A 87 11.62 17.94 25.08
C HIS A 87 10.25 18.34 24.54
N GLU A 88 9.91 17.96 23.30
CA GLU A 88 8.65 18.32 22.66
C GLU A 88 7.45 17.47 23.15
N THR A 89 7.66 16.20 23.46
CA THR A 89 6.56 15.28 23.83
C THR A 89 6.47 14.97 25.32
N GLY A 90 7.54 15.20 26.08
CA GLY A 90 7.66 14.76 27.47
C GLY A 90 7.83 13.24 27.64
N ASP A 91 8.06 12.51 26.55
CA ASP A 91 8.30 11.07 26.58
C ASP A 91 9.66 10.73 27.23
N ASP A 92 9.74 9.52 27.80
CA ASP A 92 10.98 8.98 28.32
C ASP A 92 12.00 8.64 27.21
N LEU A 93 13.23 8.37 27.63
CA LEU A 93 14.34 8.06 26.73
C LEU A 93 14.10 6.80 25.89
N ASP A 94 13.51 5.75 26.47
CA ASP A 94 13.31 4.48 25.77
C ASP A 94 12.26 4.60 24.67
N ARG A 95 11.18 5.34 24.93
CA ARG A 95 10.15 5.66 23.94
C ARG A 95 10.69 6.59 22.86
N ALA A 96 11.37 7.67 23.24
CA ALA A 96 11.97 8.60 22.28
C ALA A 96 12.97 7.91 21.35
N ARG A 97 13.83 7.05 21.90
CA ARG A 97 14.79 6.25 21.11
C ARG A 97 14.07 5.38 20.07
N LYS A 98 13.06 4.61 20.48
CA LYS A 98 12.29 3.73 19.58
C LYS A 98 11.61 4.51 18.45
N VAL A 99 10.97 5.63 18.78
CA VAL A 99 10.25 6.43 17.79
C VAL A 99 11.21 7.05 16.79
N ILE A 100 12.31 7.64 17.25
CA ILE A 100 13.32 8.25 16.36
C ILE A 100 13.99 7.19 15.47
N GLU A 101 14.44 6.06 16.03
CA GLU A 101 15.04 4.97 15.25
C GLU A 101 14.08 4.39 14.21
N SER A 102 12.81 4.19 14.59
CA SER A 102 11.77 3.72 13.66
C SER A 102 11.60 4.66 12.47
N ASN A 103 11.57 5.98 12.72
CA ASN A 103 11.46 6.97 11.64
C ASN A 103 12.72 7.02 10.76
N MET A 104 13.91 6.86 11.35
CA MET A 104 15.16 6.76 10.57
C MET A 104 15.16 5.52 9.64
N VAL A 105 14.72 4.35 10.15
CA VAL A 105 14.61 3.11 9.34
C VAL A 105 13.60 3.27 8.20
N MET A 106 12.55 4.07 8.41
CA MET A 106 11.53 4.37 7.38
C MET A 106 11.97 5.42 6.36
N GLY A 107 13.25 5.82 6.33
CA GLY A 107 13.76 6.81 5.39
C GLY A 107 13.28 8.21 5.76
N TRP A 108 13.43 8.59 7.04
CA TRP A 108 13.37 9.99 7.40
C TRP A 108 14.35 10.81 6.56
#